data_AF-A0A5K1GCA6-F1
#
_entry.id   AF-A0A5K1GCA6-F1
#
_cell.length_a   1.000
_cell.length_b   1.000
_cell.length_c   1.000
_cell.angle_alpha   90.00
_cell.angle_beta   90.00
_cell.angle_gamma   90.00
#
_symmetry.space_group_name_H-M   'P 1'
#
loop_
_entity.id
_entity.type
_entity.pdbx_description
1 polymer ?
#
loop_
_entity_poly.entity_id
_entity_poly.type
_entity_poly.pdbx_seq_one_letter_code
_entity_poly.pdbx_strand_id
1 'polypeptide(L)' 'YHTLKGIIKAKYGQDACNVGDEGGFAPNVQDNREGLVLLLDAIEKAGYTGKVV' A
#
# COMPACT_ATOMS: atom_id res chain seq x y z
N TYR A 1 4.81 5.97 0.57
CA TYR A 1 5.40 4.91 -0.25
C TYR A 1 6.12 3.83 0.58
N HIS A 2 7.21 4.13 1.29
CA HIS A 2 7.95 3.09 2.06
C HIS A 2 7.11 2.38 3.13
N THR A 3 6.26 3.11 3.86
CA THR A 3 5.31 2.52 4.82
C THR A 3 4.34 1.54 4.16
N LEU A 4 3.80 1.90 2.99
CA LEU A 4 2.92 1.04 2.20
C LEU A 4 3.63 -0.25 1.76
N LYS A 5 4.90 -0.16 1.35
CA LYS A 5 5.72 -1.35 1.02
C LYS A 5 5.80 -2.32 2.20
N GLY A 6 6.03 -1.79 3.41
CA GLY A 6 6.09 -2.59 4.64
C GLY A 6 4.77 -3.30 4.94
N ILE A 7 3.65 -2.61 4.77
CA ILE A 7 2.31 -3.17 4.97
C ILE A 7 2.02 -4.27 3.94
N ILE A 8 2.28 -4.00 2.66
CA ILE A 8 2.07 -4.97 1.57
C ILE A 8 2.94 -6.21 1.78
N LYS A 9 4.23 -6.03 2.11
CA LYS A 9 5.15 -7.13 2.41
C LYS A 9 4.65 -8.00 3.56
N ALA A 10 4.13 -7.37 4.62
CA ALA A 10 3.63 -8.09 5.79
C ALA A 10 2.35 -8.88 5.50
N LYS A 11 1.45 -8.35 4.65
CA LYS A 11 0.15 -8.96 4.37
C LYS A 11 0.15 -9.96 3.22
N TYR A 12 0.88 -9.68 2.15
CA TYR A 12 0.87 -10.46 0.91
C TYR A 12 2.22 -11.11 0.56
N GLY A 13 3.26 -10.84 1.36
CA GLY A 13 4.61 -11.36 1.14
C GLY A 13 5.50 -10.46 0.29
N GLN A 14 6.77 -10.86 0.18
CA GLN A 14 7.82 -10.08 -0.48
C GLN A 14 7.52 -9.83 -1.97
N ASP A 15 6.91 -10.79 -2.66
CA ASP A 15 6.67 -10.73 -4.10
C ASP A 15 5.59 -9.72 -4.49
N ALA A 16 4.69 -9.40 -3.56
CA ALA A 16 3.67 -8.37 -3.75
C ALA A 16 4.22 -6.93 -3.76
N CYS A 17 5.51 -6.75 -3.49
CA CYS A 17 6.18 -5.44 -3.50
C CYS A 17 6.83 -5.10 -4.85
N ASN A 18 6.59 -5.89 -5.89
CA ASN A 18 6.99 -5.56 -7.25
C ASN A 18 6.23 -4.32 -7.73
N VAL A 19 6.86 -3.57 -8.64
CA VAL A 19 6.34 -2.29 -9.14
C VAL A 19 5.83 -2.44 -10.56
N GLY A 20 4.73 -1.77 -10.87
CA GLY A 20 4.23 -1.62 -12.24
C GLY A 20 4.94 -0.50 -13.00
N ASP A 21 4.46 -0.21 -14.21
CA ASP A 21 5.08 0.77 -15.13
C ASP A 21 5.15 2.19 -14.56
N GLU A 22 4.18 2.57 -13.73
CA GLU A 22 4.13 3.88 -13.05
C GLU A 22 4.82 3.88 -11.68
N GLY A 23 5.50 2.80 -11.29
CA GLY A 23 6.25 2.69 -10.05
C GLY A 23 5.41 2.39 -8.79
N GLY A 24 4.10 2.21 -8.92
CA GLY A 24 3.21 1.75 -7.84
C GLY A 24 3.37 0.25 -7.56
N PHE A 25 3.05 -0.19 -6.33
CA PHE A 25 3.02 -1.61 -5.99
C PHE A 25 1.80 -2.32 -6.60
N ALA A 26 1.97 -3.59 -6.97
CA ALA A 26 0.91 -4.41 -7.55
C ALA A 26 0.57 -5.64 -6.67
N PRO A 27 0.03 -5.46 -5.45
CA PRO A 27 -0.44 -6.57 -4.64
C PRO A 27 -1.70 -7.22 -5.24
N ASN A 28 -1.87 -8.53 -5.04
CA ASN A 28 -3.05 -9.27 -5.48
C ASN A 28 -4.26 -9.01 -4.56
N VAL A 29 -4.83 -7.81 -4.65
CA VAL A 29 -6.05 -7.42 -3.92
C VAL A 29 -7.29 -8.05 -4.54
N GLN A 30 -8.27 -8.39 -3.69
CA GLN A 30 -9.52 -9.01 -4.13
C GLN A 30 -10.48 -7.99 -4.76
N ASP A 31 -10.44 -6.75 -4.29
CA ASP A 31 -11.25 -5.66 -4.81
C ASP A 31 -10.55 -4.29 -4.63
N ASN A 32 -11.12 -3.26 -5.24
CA ASN A 32 -10.58 -1.90 -5.20
C ASN A 32 -10.59 -1.30 -3.78
N ARG A 33 -11.53 -1.71 -2.93
CA ARG A 33 -11.67 -1.19 -1.56
C ARG A 33 -10.51 -1.66 -0.71
N GLU A 34 -10.05 -2.90 -0.90
CA GLU A 34 -8.86 -3.40 -0.21
C GLU A 34 -7.63 -2.55 -0.51
N GLY A 35 -7.44 -2.13 -1.76
CA GLY A 35 -6.38 -1.19 -2.14
C GLY A 35 -6.48 0.15 -1.40
N LEU A 36 -7.68 0.71 -1.29
CA LEU A 36 -7.91 1.95 -0.53
C LEU A 36 -7.62 1.80 0.96
N VAL A 37 -7.99 0.68 1.57
CA VAL A 37 -7.69 0.39 2.99
C VAL A 37 -6.19 0.33 3.23
N LEU A 38 -5.42 -0.34 2.35
CA LEU A 38 -3.95 -0.36 2.46
C LEU A 38 -3.33 1.04 2.39
N LEU A 39 -3.88 1.92 1.54
CA LEU A 39 -3.42 3.31 1.42
C LEU A 39 -3.74 4.11 2.69
N LEU A 40 -4.95 3.98 3.22
CA LEU A 40 -5.36 4.66 4.46
C LEU A 40 -4.49 4.20 5.64
N ASP A 41 -4.28 2.90 5.81
CA ASP A 41 -3.38 2.33 6.83
C ASP A 41 -1.96 2.86 6.68
N ALA A 42 -1.46 3.00 5.45
CA ALA A 42 -0.12 3.51 5.18
C ALA A 42 0.01 5.00 5.54
N ILE A 43 -1.00 5.80 5.22
CA ILE A 43 -1.06 7.24 5.55
C ILE A 43 -1.10 7.42 7.07
N GLU A 44 -1.94 6.65 7.76
CA GLU A 44 -2.08 6.69 9.21
C GLU A 44 -0.77 6.29 9.91
N LYS A 45 -0.19 5.13 9.55
CA LYS A 45 1.07 4.66 10.13
C LYS A 45 2.26 5.57 9.83
N ALA A 46 2.21 6.33 8.74
CA ALA A 46 3.22 7.32 8.42
C ALA A 46 3.01 8.68 9.13
N GLY A 47 1.90 8.85 9.86
CA GLY A 47 1.59 10.09 10.58
C GLY A 47 1.11 11.24 9.69
N TYR A 48 0.56 10.93 8.50
CA TYR A 48 0.11 11.92 7.50
C TYR A 48 -1.41 12.02 7.37
N THR A 49 -2.18 11.46 8.32
CA THR A 49 -3.64 11.57 8.33
C THR A 49 -4.08 13.04 8.21
N GLY A 50 -4.97 13.31 7.25
CA GLY A 50 -5.49 14.66 6.96
C GLY A 50 -4.51 15.59 6.21
N LYS A 51 -3.31 15.12 5.86
CA LYS A 51 -2.30 15.91 5.13
C LYS A 51 -2.09 15.45 3.69
N VAL A 52 -2.64 14.28 3.34
CA VAL A 52 -2.61 13.69 2.00
C VAL A 52 -4.06 13.35 1.64
N VAL A 53 -4.49 13.81 0.47
CA VAL A 53 -5.85 13.64 -0.09
C VAL A 53 -5.78 13.06 -1.49
#